data_AF-A0A521M652-F1
#
_entry.id   AF-A0A521M652-F1
#
_cell.length_a   1.000
_cell.length_b   1.000
_cell.length_c   1.000
_cell.angle_alpha   90.00
_cell.angle_beta   90.00
_cell.angle_gamma   90.00
#
_symmetry.space_group_name_H-M   'P 1'
#
loop_
_entity.id
_entity.type
_entity.pdbx_description
1 polymer ?
#
loop_
_entity_poly.entity_id
_entity_poly.type
_entity_poly.pdbx_seq_one_letter_code
_entity_poly.pdbx_strand_id
1 'polypeptide(L)' 'MAIAINAAKARLKKNQLAIGIGVRLVRNVDIIKVMKAAGFDWLFLDLEHGSMSIETAC' A
#
# COMPACT_ATOMS: atom_id res chain seq x y z
N MET A 1 -14.88 -6.76 18.92
CA MET A 1 -13.59 -6.28 18.36
C MET A 1 -13.62 -6.53 16.87
N ALA A 2 -13.61 -5.48 16.04
CA ALA A 2 -13.69 -5.65 14.59
C ALA A 2 -12.30 -6.06 14.03
N ILE A 3 -12.26 -7.14 13.25
CA ILE A 3 -11.04 -7.57 12.55
C ILE A 3 -11.03 -6.88 11.19
N ALA A 4 -10.00 -6.07 10.94
CA ALA A 4 -9.76 -5.51 9.62
C ALA A 4 -9.31 -6.61 8.64
N ILE A 5 -9.92 -6.63 7.45
CA ILE A 5 -9.57 -7.61 6.41
C ILE A 5 -8.35 -7.10 5.63
N ASN A 6 -7.26 -7.89 5.62
CA ASN A 6 -6.13 -7.64 4.73
C ASN A 6 -6.40 -8.26 3.35
N ALA A 7 -6.82 -7.43 2.40
CA ALA A 7 -7.19 -7.85 1.04
C ALA A 7 -6.02 -8.51 0.28
N ALA A 8 -4.81 -7.96 0.37
CA ALA A 8 -3.63 -8.52 -0.28
C ALA A 8 -3.31 -9.92 0.24
N LYS A 9 -3.30 -10.10 1.57
CA LYS A 9 -3.09 -11.40 2.21
C LYS A 9 -4.17 -12.42 1.80
N ALA A 10 -5.42 -12.00 1.69
CA ALA A 10 -6.51 -12.86 1.24
C ALA A 10 -6.35 -13.32 -0.22
N ARG A 11 -5.90 -12.45 -1.13
CA ARG A 11 -5.60 -12.80 -2.53
C ARG A 11 -4.44 -13.78 -2.63
N LEU A 12 -3.34 -13.49 -1.93
CA LEU A 12 -2.15 -14.35 -1.93
C LEU A 12 -2.47 -15.76 -1.42
N LYS A 13 -3.26 -15.88 -0.34
CA LYS A 13 -3.72 -17.20 0.17
C LYS A 13 -4.55 -18.00 -0.83
N LYS A 14 -5.18 -17.34 -1.79
CA LYS A 14 -5.98 -17.96 -2.86
C LYS A 14 -5.16 -18.21 -4.13
N ASN A 15 -3.83 -18.04 -4.10
CA ASN A 15 -2.96 -18.07 -5.28
C ASN A 15 -3.42 -17.12 -6.39
N GLN A 16 -4.04 -15.99 -6.03
CA GLN A 16 -4.46 -14.97 -6.98
C GLN A 16 -3.34 -13.95 -7.18
N LEU A 17 -3.26 -13.41 -8.40
CA LEU A 17 -2.38 -12.27 -8.70
C LEU A 17 -2.67 -11.11 -7.74
N ALA A 18 -1.65 -10.50 -7.16
CA ALA A 18 -1.75 -9.34 -6.29
C ALA A 18 -0.74 -8.27 -6.74
N ILE A 19 -1.22 -7.25 -7.45
CA ILE A 19 -0.36 -6.22 -8.06
C ILE A 19 -0.15 -5.08 -7.07
N GLY A 20 1.12 -4.75 -6.80
CA GLY A 20 1.47 -3.62 -5.94
C GLY A 20 2.37 -2.61 -6.64
N ILE A 21 2.58 -1.48 -5.97
CA ILE A 21 3.46 -0.40 -6.42
C ILE A 21 4.34 0.12 -5.28
N GLY A 22 5.59 0.41 -5.60
CA GLY A 22 6.53 1.07 -4.70
C GLY A 22 6.38 2.59 -4.68
N VAL A 23 6.30 3.17 -3.48
CA VAL A 23 6.22 4.61 -3.25
C VAL A 23 7.49 5.07 -2.53
N ARG A 24 8.31 5.86 -3.23
CA ARG A 24 9.59 6.40 -2.71
C ARG A 24 9.65 7.93 -2.69
N LEU A 25 8.96 8.56 -3.64
CA LEU A 25 9.07 9.99 -3.93
C LEU A 25 7.87 10.81 -3.43
N VAL A 26 6.69 10.20 -3.33
CA VAL A 26 5.48 10.88 -2.90
C VAL A 26 5.34 10.79 -1.39
N ARG A 27 5.26 11.94 -0.71
CA ARG A 27 5.16 12.06 0.76
C ARG A 27 3.76 12.41 1.28
N ASN A 28 2.79 12.60 0.38
CA ASN A 28 1.41 12.90 0.73
C ASN A 28 0.56 11.62 0.67
N VAL A 29 -0.27 11.41 1.70
CA VAL A 29 -1.27 10.33 1.84
C VAL A 29 -2.29 10.24 0.70
N ASP A 30 -2.50 11.31 -0.08
CA ASP A 30 -3.42 11.29 -1.24
C ASP A 30 -3.04 10.24 -2.29
N ILE A 31 -1.75 9.85 -2.36
CA ILE A 31 -1.29 8.76 -3.24
C ILE A 31 -2.05 7.45 -3.00
N ILE A 32 -2.48 7.20 -1.76
CA ILE A 32 -3.22 5.99 -1.39
C ILE A 32 -4.55 5.92 -2.16
N LYS A 33 -5.29 7.04 -2.23
CA LYS A 33 -6.56 7.12 -2.95
C LYS A 33 -6.35 6.94 -4.45
N VAL A 34 -5.33 7.58 -5.01
CA VAL A 34 -4.99 7.49 -6.43
C VAL A 34 -4.63 6.05 -6.80
N MET A 35 -3.77 5.38 -6.01
CA MET A 35 -3.38 4.00 -6.29
C MET A 35 -4.54 3.02 -6.13
N LYS A 36 -5.44 3.28 -5.17
CA LYS A 36 -6.67 2.49 -5.02
C LYS A 36 -7.58 2.63 -6.24
N ALA A 37 -7.76 3.84 -6.75
CA ALA A 37 -8.54 4.11 -7.96
C ALA A 37 -7.88 3.50 -9.22
N ALA A 38 -6.55 3.47 -9.26
CA ALA A 38 -5.78 2.84 -10.34
C ALA A 38 -5.80 1.30 -10.31
N GLY A 39 -6.41 0.68 -9.28
CA GLY A 39 -6.60 -0.76 -9.19
C GLY A 39 -5.43 -1.54 -8.57
N PHE A 40 -4.49 -0.88 -7.90
CA PHE A 40 -3.45 -1.56 -7.14
C PHE A 40 -4.02 -2.24 -5.89
N ASP A 41 -3.50 -3.43 -5.59
CA ASP A 41 -3.93 -4.26 -4.46
C ASP A 41 -3.25 -3.87 -3.15
N TRP A 42 -2.01 -3.36 -3.24
CA TRP A 42 -1.19 -2.97 -2.10
C TRP A 42 -0.13 -1.93 -2.49
N LEU A 43 0.36 -1.19 -1.50
CA LEU A 43 1.43 -0.21 -1.66
C LEU A 43 2.63 -0.65 -0.84
N PHE A 44 3.82 -0.54 -1.41
CA PHE A 44 5.07 -0.61 -0.67
C PHE A 44 5.53 0.80 -0.33
N LEU A 45 5.37 1.20 0.92
CA LEU A 45 5.92 2.46 1.41
C LEU A 45 7.37 2.21 1.81
N ASP A 46 8.29 2.71 1.00
CA ASP A 46 9.72 2.55 1.23
C ASP A 46 10.20 3.59 2.24
N LEU A 47 10.37 3.16 3.50
CA LEU A 47 10.91 3.99 4.57
C LEU A 47 12.43 3.82 4.73
N GLU A 48 13.07 2.93 3.96
CA GLU A 48 14.51 2.66 4.04
C GLU A 48 15.30 3.52 3.04
N HIS A 49 14.81 3.60 1.80
CA HIS A 49 15.42 4.36 0.72
C HIS A 49 14.50 5.44 0.14
N GLY A 50 13.29 5.57 0.67
CA GLY A 50 12.39 6.66 0.34
C GLY A 50 12.62 7.88 1.23
N SER A 51 12.00 9.00 0.85
CA SER A 51 12.11 10.24 1.61
C SER A 51 11.07 10.36 2.73
N MET A 52 10.15 9.42 2.87
CA MET A 52 9.04 9.48 3.82
C MET A 52 9.51 9.24 5.26
N SER A 53 8.95 9.99 6.22
CA SER A 53 9.11 9.73 7.66
C SER A 53 7.95 8.89 8.18
N ILE A 54 8.04 8.38 9.41
CA ILE A 54 6.92 7.66 10.03
C ILE A 54 5.68 8.55 10.13
N GLU A 55 5.85 9.82 10.48
CA GLU A 55 4.74 10.79 10.61
C GLU A 55 4.01 11.03 9.30
N THR A 56 4.70 10.89 8.16
CA THR A 56 4.11 11.06 6.83
C THR A 56 3.56 9.75 6.24
N ALA A 57 3.87 8.62 6.86
CA ALA A 57 3.38 7.29 6.49
C ALA A 57 2.10 6.86 7.24
N CYS A 58 1.80 7.51 8.37
CA CYS A 58 0.68 7.19 9.25
C CYS A 58 -0.64 7.88 8.85
#